data_AF-A0A972WJ47-F1
#
_entry.id   AF-A0A972WJ47-F1
#
_cell.length_a   1.000
_cell.length_b   1.000
_cell.length_c   1.000
_cell.angle_alpha   90.00
_cell.angle_beta   90.00
_cell.angle_gamma   90.00
#
_symmetry.space_group_name_H-M   'P 1'
#
loop_
_entity.id
_entity.type
_entity.pdbx_description
1 polymer ?
#
loop_
_entity_poly.entity_id
_entity_poly.type
_entity_poly.pdbx_seq_one_letter_code
_entity_poly.pdbx_strand_id
1 'polypeptide(L)'
;MLDLADGTLELDKSEAAEMVTQLNQLFSNGALPVSRQTIIERALRQLKSKAPLYQADPAKEMQEYQLVLARLLQPGAIIAGSQAVEALTERSTQFVVQGGVSGRKAAINATYKALPDPARGVMYLAELSKTGFAADHMQDIIDQLDSVFSVRVIDDLCRRSRSRKDRMVSATGAFNVLESSTLPDAVKRKITEHIDGVLERYLVDEDIINKLDRPEDHIRDRAVRLVKFCGAGVLPEGRALALARQRVIKMLRQQHFDVRFIEGIDEPERAEKVLRDFHKLLVQAGIG
;
A
#
# COMPACT_ATOMS: atom_id res chain seq x y z
N MET A 1 7.85 -4.16 19.72
CA MET A 1 7.74 -5.47 19.01
C MET A 1 7.60 -5.29 17.51
N LEU A 2 6.64 -4.49 17.05
CA LEU A 2 6.49 -4.19 15.62
C LEU A 2 7.77 -3.57 15.02
N ASP A 3 8.43 -2.66 15.75
CA ASP A 3 9.69 -2.07 15.29
C ASP A 3 10.82 -3.09 15.14
N LEU A 4 10.88 -4.10 16.03
CA LEU A 4 11.86 -5.18 15.91
C LEU A 4 11.56 -6.07 14.70
N ALA A 5 10.27 -6.38 14.45
CA ALA A 5 9.85 -7.18 13.31
C ALA A 5 10.18 -6.49 11.96
N ASP A 6 10.27 -5.17 11.94
CA ASP A 6 10.68 -4.38 10.78
C ASP A 6 12.17 -4.03 10.79
N GLY A 7 12.91 -4.44 11.83
CA GLY A 7 14.33 -4.17 11.98
C GLY A 7 14.68 -2.71 12.27
N THR A 8 13.78 -1.95 12.88
CA THR A 8 13.92 -0.54 13.23
C THR A 8 13.81 -0.27 14.73
N LEU A 9 14.02 -1.29 15.58
CA LEU A 9 13.96 -1.09 17.03
C LEU A 9 15.17 -0.30 17.50
N GLU A 10 14.95 0.90 18.03
CA GLU A 10 15.99 1.69 18.69
C GLU A 10 15.91 1.47 20.21
N LEU A 11 17.08 1.30 20.84
CA LEU A 11 17.20 1.21 22.30
C LEU A 11 18.11 2.34 22.78
N ASP A 12 17.60 3.16 23.68
CA ASP A 12 18.41 4.15 24.39
C ASP A 12 19.24 3.46 25.48
N LYS A 13 20.55 3.35 25.23
CA LYS A 13 21.59 2.92 26.20
C LYS A 13 21.25 1.62 26.95
N SER A 14 21.33 0.49 26.24
CA SER A 14 21.20 -0.85 26.81
C SER A 14 22.42 -1.71 26.48
N GLU A 15 22.82 -2.60 27.39
CA GLU A 15 23.80 -3.67 27.12
C GLU A 15 23.37 -4.58 25.96
N ALA A 16 22.08 -4.62 25.64
CA ALA A 16 21.53 -5.37 24.52
C ALA A 16 21.59 -4.63 23.16
N ALA A 17 22.14 -3.41 23.11
CA ALA A 17 22.13 -2.58 21.90
C ALA A 17 22.85 -3.24 20.71
N GLU A 18 23.98 -3.93 20.95
CA GLU A 18 24.72 -4.62 19.89
C GLU A 18 23.91 -5.79 19.32
N MET A 19 23.28 -6.59 20.19
CA MET A 19 22.43 -7.70 19.78
C MET A 19 21.19 -7.22 19.01
N VAL A 20 20.56 -6.13 19.46
CA VAL A 20 19.41 -5.53 18.74
C VAL A 20 19.83 -4.98 17.39
N THR A 21 21.02 -4.41 17.27
CA THR A 21 21.55 -3.94 15.97
C THR A 21 21.72 -5.11 15.00
N GLN A 22 22.27 -6.24 15.47
CA GLN A 22 22.38 -7.46 14.66
C GLN A 22 21.01 -8.03 14.27
N LEU A 23 20.07 -8.10 15.22
CA LEU A 23 18.70 -8.56 14.95
C LEU A 23 17.99 -7.63 13.95
N ASN A 24 18.15 -6.32 14.07
CA ASN A 24 17.59 -5.34 13.15
C ASN A 24 18.11 -5.56 11.72
N GLN A 25 19.40 -5.86 11.55
CA GLN A 25 19.96 -6.21 10.24
C GLN A 25 19.36 -7.52 9.70
N LEU A 26 19.24 -8.55 10.54
CA LEU A 26 18.66 -9.83 10.12
C LEU A 26 17.17 -9.70 9.73
N PHE A 27 16.39 -8.90 10.47
CA PHE A 27 14.98 -8.64 10.15
C PHE A 27 14.81 -7.78 8.90
N SER A 28 15.58 -6.69 8.78
CA SER A 28 15.48 -5.79 7.61
C SER A 28 15.93 -6.46 6.31
N ASN A 29 16.87 -7.40 6.38
CA ASN A 29 17.29 -8.22 5.24
C ASN A 29 16.35 -9.40 4.94
N GLY A 30 15.29 -9.60 5.73
CA GLY A 30 14.34 -10.70 5.55
C GLY A 30 14.91 -12.08 5.85
N ALA A 31 16.03 -12.17 6.58
CA ALA A 31 16.69 -13.44 6.89
C ALA A 31 15.93 -14.30 7.91
N LEU A 32 15.00 -13.71 8.67
CA LEU A 32 14.24 -14.36 9.74
C LEU A 32 12.71 -14.26 9.55
N PRO A 33 12.14 -14.81 8.46
CA PRO A 33 10.73 -14.64 8.14
C PRO A 33 9.79 -15.28 9.18
N VAL A 34 10.13 -16.46 9.71
CA VAL A 34 9.33 -17.16 10.73
C VAL A 34 9.35 -16.42 12.07
N SER A 35 10.53 -15.94 12.48
CA SER A 35 10.66 -15.15 13.71
C SER A 35 9.90 -13.83 13.60
N ARG A 36 9.94 -13.19 12.42
CA ARG A 36 9.20 -11.95 12.14
C ARG A 36 7.70 -12.17 12.32
N GLN A 37 7.18 -13.25 11.73
CA GLN A 37 5.78 -13.62 11.84
C GLN A 37 5.38 -13.87 13.30
N THR A 38 6.19 -14.62 14.05
CA THR A 38 5.95 -14.90 15.48
C THR A 38 5.87 -13.63 16.32
N ILE A 39 6.74 -12.64 16.06
CA ILE A 39 6.74 -11.35 16.76
C ILE A 39 5.46 -10.57 16.45
N ILE A 40 5.04 -10.55 15.18
CA ILE A 40 3.80 -9.88 14.77
C ILE A 40 2.60 -10.55 15.43
N GLU A 41 2.48 -11.87 15.40
CA GLU A 41 1.40 -12.61 16.04
C GLU A 41 1.34 -12.38 17.55
N ARG A 42 2.50 -12.27 18.21
CA ARG A 42 2.58 -11.89 19.62
C ARG A 42 2.05 -10.47 19.84
N ALA A 43 2.41 -9.51 19.00
CA ALA A 43 1.90 -8.14 19.08
C ALA A 43 0.38 -8.09 18.88
N LEU A 44 -0.16 -8.83 17.91
CA LEU A 44 -1.60 -8.90 17.67
C LEU A 44 -2.36 -9.53 18.85
N ARG A 45 -1.83 -10.59 19.47
CA ARG A 45 -2.41 -11.18 20.69
C ARG A 45 -2.43 -10.19 21.85
N GLN A 46 -1.38 -9.37 22.00
CA GLN A 46 -1.37 -8.32 23.03
C GLN A 46 -2.43 -7.25 22.76
N LEU A 47 -2.60 -6.85 21.51
CA LEU A 47 -3.61 -5.87 21.09
C LEU A 47 -5.03 -6.36 21.41
N LYS A 48 -5.33 -7.65 21.16
CA LYS A 48 -6.60 -8.30 21.52
C LYS A 48 -6.82 -8.49 23.03
N SER A 49 -5.76 -8.44 23.83
CA SER A 49 -5.85 -8.68 25.27
C SER A 49 -6.60 -7.54 25.99
N LYS A 50 -6.99 -7.77 27.25
CA LYS A 50 -7.53 -6.72 28.13
C LYS A 50 -6.45 -5.97 28.91
N ALA A 51 -5.19 -6.39 28.80
CA ALA A 51 -4.09 -5.71 29.47
C ALA A 51 -3.89 -4.33 28.82
N PRO A 52 -3.55 -3.28 29.60
CA PRO A 52 -3.25 -1.96 29.04
C PRO A 52 -2.06 -2.05 28.07
N LEU A 53 -2.11 -1.30 26.97
CA LEU A 53 -1.02 -1.22 26.00
C LEU A 53 0.23 -0.60 26.63
N TYR A 54 0.03 0.30 27.59
CA TYR A 54 1.08 0.88 28.39
C TYR A 54 0.82 0.69 29.88
N GLN A 55 1.56 -0.24 30.50
CA GLN A 55 1.35 -0.66 31.88
C GLN A 55 1.62 0.45 32.91
N ALA A 56 2.55 1.37 32.61
CA ALA A 56 2.94 2.40 33.56
C ALA A 56 1.91 3.53 33.70
N ASP A 57 1.07 3.75 32.67
CA ASP A 57 0.05 4.80 32.70
C ASP A 57 -1.16 4.42 31.81
N PRO A 58 -2.24 3.86 32.40
CA PRO A 58 -3.46 3.54 31.69
C PRO A 58 -4.15 4.76 31.04
N ALA A 59 -3.87 6.00 31.47
CA ALA A 59 -4.47 7.18 30.86
C ALA A 59 -3.95 7.44 29.42
N LYS A 60 -2.79 6.86 29.06
CA LYS A 60 -2.20 6.97 27.71
C LYS A 60 -2.71 5.95 26.71
N GLU A 61 -3.62 5.08 27.12
CA GLU A 61 -4.11 3.96 26.33
C GLU A 61 -4.55 4.36 24.90
N MET A 62 -5.30 5.46 24.76
CA MET A 62 -5.74 5.95 23.45
C MET A 62 -4.57 6.45 22.58
N GLN A 63 -3.55 7.07 23.19
CA GLN A 63 -2.36 7.54 22.47
C GLN A 63 -1.55 6.35 21.93
N GLU A 64 -1.37 5.33 22.76
CA GLU A 64 -0.67 4.10 22.38
C GLU A 64 -1.43 3.31 21.31
N TYR A 65 -2.76 3.26 21.41
CA TYR A 65 -3.61 2.70 20.36
C TYR A 65 -3.38 3.41 19.02
N GLN A 66 -3.32 4.75 19.01
CA GLN A 66 -3.05 5.53 17.81
C GLN A 66 -1.65 5.29 17.25
N LEU A 67 -0.64 5.09 18.10
CA LEU A 67 0.72 4.74 17.67
C LEU A 67 0.77 3.36 17.01
N VAL A 68 0.13 2.35 17.62
CA VAL A 68 0.04 0.99 17.04
C VAL A 68 -0.72 1.02 15.71
N LEU A 69 -1.84 1.74 15.66
CA LEU A 69 -2.61 1.96 14.42
C LEU A 69 -1.72 2.57 13.34
N ALA A 70 -1.00 3.67 13.64
CA ALA A 70 -0.10 4.30 12.68
C ALA A 70 1.01 3.35 12.19
N ARG A 71 1.51 2.46 13.07
CA ARG A 71 2.60 1.52 12.75
C ARG A 71 2.16 0.37 11.86
N LEU A 72 0.95 -0.16 12.07
CA LEU A 72 0.39 -1.24 11.25
C LEU A 72 0.04 -0.79 9.82
N LEU A 73 -0.06 0.52 9.59
CA LEU A 73 -0.45 1.11 8.31
C LEU A 73 0.77 1.48 7.45
N GLN A 74 1.14 0.60 6.52
CA GLN A 74 2.21 0.84 5.54
C GLN A 74 1.66 1.52 4.26
N PRO A 75 2.52 2.15 3.44
CA PRO A 75 2.11 2.58 2.11
C PRO A 75 1.62 1.38 1.29
N GLY A 76 0.34 1.38 0.93
CA GLY A 76 -0.24 0.35 0.07
C GLY A 76 -0.67 -0.94 0.76
N ALA A 77 -0.46 -1.11 2.07
CA ALA A 77 -0.86 -2.33 2.77
C ALA A 77 -1.02 -2.14 4.28
N ILE A 78 -1.72 -3.09 4.92
CA ILE A 78 -1.77 -3.23 6.38
C ILE A 78 -0.91 -4.43 6.77
N ILE A 79 0.00 -4.24 7.73
CA ILE A 79 0.85 -5.33 8.24
C ILE A 79 -0.05 -6.42 8.82
N ALA A 80 0.14 -7.67 8.38
CA ALA A 80 -0.68 -8.83 8.74
C ALA A 80 -2.19 -8.75 8.37
N GLY A 81 -2.57 -7.80 7.51
CA GLY A 81 -3.90 -7.73 6.90
C GLY A 81 -5.07 -7.88 7.88
N SER A 82 -6.00 -8.78 7.55
CA SER A 82 -7.22 -9.06 8.31
C SER A 82 -6.99 -9.35 9.80
N GLN A 83 -5.92 -10.07 10.18
CA GLN A 83 -5.63 -10.36 11.59
C GLN A 83 -5.33 -9.08 12.39
N ALA A 84 -4.59 -8.15 11.78
CA ALA A 84 -4.26 -6.88 12.41
C ALA A 84 -5.48 -5.96 12.50
N VAL A 85 -6.26 -5.90 11.44
CA VAL A 85 -7.51 -5.13 11.40
C VAL A 85 -8.54 -5.63 12.41
N GLU A 86 -8.68 -6.95 12.54
CA GLU A 86 -9.53 -7.55 13.55
C GLU A 86 -9.04 -7.20 14.96
N ALA A 87 -7.74 -7.34 15.23
CA ALA A 87 -7.16 -7.01 16.54
C ALA A 87 -7.32 -5.52 16.91
N LEU A 88 -7.13 -4.61 15.95
CA LEU A 88 -7.37 -3.17 16.13
C LEU A 88 -8.84 -2.90 16.46
N THR A 89 -9.75 -3.51 15.71
CA THR A 89 -11.20 -3.31 15.90
C THR A 89 -11.67 -3.88 17.23
N GLU A 90 -11.20 -5.08 17.60
CA GLU A 90 -11.45 -5.68 18.91
C GLU A 90 -10.94 -4.78 20.04
N ARG A 91 -9.73 -4.23 19.95
CA ARG A 91 -9.22 -3.29 20.95
C ARG A 91 -10.06 -2.02 21.00
N SER A 92 -10.49 -1.50 19.85
CA SER A 92 -11.35 -0.32 19.78
C SER A 92 -12.68 -0.51 20.51
N THR A 93 -13.18 -1.75 20.64
CA THR A 93 -14.39 -2.03 21.44
C THR A 93 -14.24 -1.69 22.94
N GLN A 94 -13.01 -1.59 23.44
CA GLN A 94 -12.75 -1.20 24.83
C GLN A 94 -12.94 0.31 25.07
N PHE A 95 -12.95 1.12 24.00
CA PHE A 95 -13.15 2.57 24.07
C PHE A 95 -14.60 3.01 23.88
N VAL A 96 -15.48 2.09 23.49
CA VAL A 96 -16.90 2.39 23.25
C VAL A 96 -17.73 1.96 24.46
N VAL A 97 -18.74 2.77 24.80
CA VAL A 97 -19.61 2.53 25.95
C VAL A 97 -20.61 1.40 25.67
N GLN A 98 -20.99 1.23 24.40
CA GLN A 98 -21.97 0.25 23.98
C GLN A 98 -21.38 -1.17 23.93
N GLY A 99 -22.15 -2.15 24.39
CA GLY A 99 -21.80 -3.58 24.28
C GLY A 99 -22.39 -4.26 23.03
N GLY A 100 -21.94 -5.50 22.79
CA GLY A 100 -22.50 -6.39 21.77
C GLY A 100 -22.38 -5.84 20.34
N VAL A 101 -23.40 -6.10 19.51
CA VAL A 101 -23.47 -5.70 18.10
C VAL A 101 -23.34 -4.18 17.93
N SER A 102 -24.03 -3.39 18.75
CA SER A 102 -23.96 -1.93 18.69
C SER A 102 -22.57 -1.39 19.04
N GLY A 103 -21.88 -2.01 20.01
CA GLY A 103 -20.49 -1.70 20.35
C GLY A 103 -19.51 -2.01 19.23
N ARG A 104 -19.67 -3.16 18.56
CA ARG A 104 -18.84 -3.53 17.41
C ARG A 104 -19.00 -2.54 16.26
N LYS A 105 -20.24 -2.16 15.90
CA LYS A 105 -20.49 -1.10 14.90
C LYS A 105 -19.82 0.22 15.29
N ALA A 106 -19.93 0.63 16.55
CA ALA A 106 -19.29 1.84 17.06
C ALA A 106 -17.76 1.77 16.96
N ALA A 107 -17.15 0.62 17.27
CA ALA A 107 -15.71 0.39 17.18
C ALA A 107 -15.20 0.43 15.73
N ILE A 108 -15.94 -0.13 14.77
CA ILE A 108 -15.64 -0.03 13.34
C ILE A 108 -15.61 1.44 12.93
N ASN A 109 -16.64 2.20 13.29
CA ASN A 109 -16.73 3.62 12.95
C ASN A 109 -15.63 4.45 13.61
N ALA A 110 -15.33 4.19 14.89
CA ALA A 110 -14.28 4.88 15.64
C ALA A 110 -12.90 4.59 15.04
N THR A 111 -12.61 3.33 14.71
CA THR A 111 -11.35 2.94 14.06
C THR A 111 -11.25 3.58 12.68
N TYR A 112 -12.31 3.53 11.86
CA TYR A 112 -12.35 4.16 10.54
C TYR A 112 -12.06 5.68 10.62
N LYS A 113 -12.67 6.38 11.57
CA LYS A 113 -12.45 7.83 11.77
C LYS A 113 -11.07 8.17 12.31
N ALA A 114 -10.44 7.26 13.06
CA ALA A 114 -9.06 7.42 13.51
C ALA A 114 -8.05 7.24 12.36
N LEU A 115 -8.48 6.66 11.23
CA LEU A 115 -7.60 6.47 10.10
C LEU A 115 -7.21 7.80 9.44
N PRO A 116 -5.96 7.87 8.97
CA PRO A 116 -5.34 9.12 8.54
C PRO A 116 -5.84 9.67 7.19
N ASP A 117 -6.43 8.83 6.35
CA ASP A 117 -6.91 9.15 5.01
C ASP A 117 -7.89 8.06 4.49
N PRO A 118 -8.74 8.37 3.49
CA PRO A 118 -9.69 7.41 2.93
C PRO A 118 -9.05 6.17 2.29
N ALA A 119 -7.85 6.25 1.69
CA ALA A 119 -7.19 5.08 1.12
C ALA A 119 -6.93 4.01 2.17
N ARG A 120 -6.43 4.41 3.34
CA ARG A 120 -6.25 3.48 4.47
C ARG A 120 -7.59 3.04 5.06
N GLY A 121 -8.60 3.90 5.02
CA GLY A 121 -9.99 3.55 5.32
C GLY A 121 -10.50 2.38 4.48
N VAL A 122 -10.30 2.43 3.17
CA VAL A 122 -10.65 1.36 2.23
C VAL A 122 -9.91 0.07 2.56
N MET A 123 -8.59 0.13 2.75
CA MET A 123 -7.80 -1.06 3.10
C MET A 123 -8.29 -1.70 4.39
N TYR A 124 -8.57 -0.90 5.41
CA TYR A 124 -9.08 -1.36 6.70
C TYR A 124 -10.43 -2.08 6.53
N LEU A 125 -11.40 -1.45 5.87
CA LEU A 125 -12.74 -2.02 5.67
C LEU A 125 -12.70 -3.28 4.79
N ALA A 126 -11.87 -3.28 3.75
CA ALA A 126 -11.67 -4.42 2.88
C ALA A 126 -11.01 -5.61 3.61
N GLU A 127 -10.00 -5.39 4.45
CA GLU A 127 -9.43 -6.46 5.28
C GLU A 127 -10.41 -6.90 6.39
N LEU A 128 -11.19 -5.98 6.97
CA LEU A 128 -12.20 -6.32 7.98
C LEU A 128 -13.28 -7.22 7.41
N SER A 129 -13.65 -7.06 6.13
CA SER A 129 -14.62 -7.93 5.46
C SER A 129 -14.23 -9.42 5.50
N LYS A 130 -12.92 -9.72 5.60
CA LYS A 130 -12.38 -11.09 5.66
C LYS A 130 -12.47 -11.71 7.06
N THR A 131 -12.95 -10.98 8.05
CA THR A 131 -12.94 -11.36 9.48
C THR A 131 -14.32 -11.73 10.00
N GLY A 132 -14.39 -12.21 11.25
CA GLY A 132 -15.68 -12.50 11.91
C GLY A 132 -16.60 -11.29 12.06
N PHE A 133 -16.09 -10.06 12.02
CA PHE A 133 -16.93 -8.85 12.06
C PHE A 133 -17.90 -8.76 10.89
N ALA A 134 -17.51 -9.26 9.72
CA ALA A 134 -18.30 -9.16 8.51
C ALA A 134 -19.61 -9.96 8.59
N ALA A 135 -19.67 -11.01 9.42
CA ALA A 135 -20.87 -11.84 9.59
C ALA A 135 -22.09 -11.01 10.04
N ASP A 136 -21.88 -10.08 10.98
CA ASP A 136 -22.94 -9.26 11.55
C ASP A 136 -22.94 -7.81 11.02
N HIS A 137 -21.83 -7.36 10.42
CA HIS A 137 -21.60 -5.94 10.07
C HIS A 137 -21.23 -5.69 8.61
N MET A 138 -21.46 -6.63 7.70
CA MET A 138 -21.15 -6.44 6.27
C MET A 138 -21.78 -5.16 5.71
N GLN A 139 -23.06 -4.88 6.05
CA GLN A 139 -23.73 -3.68 5.55
C GLN A 139 -23.11 -2.40 6.11
N ASP A 140 -22.74 -2.38 7.40
CA ASP A 140 -22.07 -1.23 8.01
C ASP A 140 -20.71 -0.94 7.35
N ILE A 141 -19.98 -1.99 6.95
CA ILE A 141 -18.71 -1.89 6.21
C ILE A 141 -18.95 -1.26 4.83
N ILE A 142 -19.97 -1.71 4.12
CA ILE A 142 -20.34 -1.20 2.79
C ILE A 142 -20.76 0.27 2.86
N ASP A 143 -21.62 0.62 3.82
CA ASP A 143 -22.08 2.00 4.00
C ASP A 143 -20.92 2.95 4.32
N GLN A 144 -19.93 2.47 5.08
CA GLN A 144 -18.75 3.27 5.41
C GLN A 144 -17.83 3.46 4.20
N LEU A 145 -17.76 2.48 3.29
CA LEU A 145 -17.01 2.56 2.03
C LEU A 145 -17.58 3.59 1.06
N ASP A 146 -18.88 3.91 1.12
CA ASP A 146 -19.49 4.92 0.23
C ASP A 146 -18.86 6.32 0.40
N SER A 147 -18.25 6.60 1.55
CA SER A 147 -17.52 7.85 1.77
C SER A 147 -16.37 8.07 0.77
N VAL A 148 -15.84 7.02 0.16
CA VAL A 148 -14.81 7.08 -0.88
C VAL A 148 -15.30 7.83 -2.11
N PHE A 149 -16.59 7.76 -2.45
CA PHE A 149 -17.13 8.44 -3.64
C PHE A 149 -17.12 9.98 -3.54
N SER A 150 -16.87 10.52 -2.34
CA SER A 150 -16.67 11.96 -2.14
C SER A 150 -15.30 12.45 -2.62
N VAL A 151 -14.33 11.55 -2.77
CA VAL A 151 -12.97 11.84 -3.23
C VAL A 151 -12.98 12.21 -4.71
N ARG A 152 -12.38 13.35 -5.06
CA ARG A 152 -12.29 13.80 -6.46
C ARG A 152 -10.89 13.79 -7.01
N VAL A 153 -9.89 14.05 -6.16
CA VAL A 153 -8.46 14.08 -6.50
C VAL A 153 -7.67 13.17 -5.56
N ILE A 154 -6.46 12.78 -5.96
CA ILE A 154 -5.61 11.87 -5.15
C ILE A 154 -5.27 12.46 -3.76
N ASP A 155 -5.28 13.80 -3.65
CA ASP A 155 -5.00 14.54 -2.41
C ASP A 155 -6.11 14.45 -1.38
N ASP A 156 -7.32 14.07 -1.79
CA ASP A 156 -8.43 13.76 -0.88
C ASP A 156 -8.40 12.28 -0.49
N LEU A 157 -7.85 11.41 -1.36
CA LEU A 157 -7.73 9.97 -1.14
C LEU A 157 -6.59 9.63 -0.17
N CYS A 158 -5.47 10.35 -0.29
CA CYS A 158 -4.22 10.10 0.42
C CYS A 158 -3.70 11.39 1.05
N ARG A 159 -3.06 11.31 2.22
CA ARG A 159 -2.46 12.48 2.87
C ARG A 159 -1.51 13.26 1.95
N ARG A 160 -1.71 14.58 1.82
CA ARG A 160 -0.89 15.50 1.00
C ARG A 160 0.57 15.57 1.40
N SER A 161 0.91 15.30 2.67
CA SER A 161 2.30 15.29 3.15
C SER A 161 3.14 14.14 2.59
N ARG A 162 2.51 13.15 1.94
CA ARG A 162 3.21 12.01 1.33
C ARG A 162 3.80 12.36 -0.02
N SER A 163 4.91 11.69 -0.34
CA SER A 163 5.52 11.80 -1.67
C SER A 163 4.53 11.38 -2.76
N ARG A 164 4.73 11.89 -3.99
CA ARG A 164 3.88 11.53 -5.14
C ARG A 164 3.83 10.01 -5.37
N LYS A 165 4.99 9.35 -5.22
CA LYS A 165 5.10 7.88 -5.32
C LYS A 165 4.26 7.20 -4.24
N ASP A 166 4.40 7.60 -2.98
CA ASP A 166 3.69 6.94 -1.87
C ASP A 166 2.18 7.12 -1.96
N ARG A 167 1.70 8.26 -2.48
CA ARG A 167 0.27 8.47 -2.76
C ARG A 167 -0.26 7.46 -3.78
N MET A 168 0.47 7.25 -4.88
CA MET A 168 0.11 6.27 -5.90
C MET A 168 0.17 4.84 -5.39
N VAL A 169 1.21 4.48 -4.63
CA VAL A 169 1.33 3.17 -3.97
C VAL A 169 0.17 2.94 -3.00
N SER A 170 -0.20 3.96 -2.20
CA SER A 170 -1.29 3.85 -1.25
C SER A 170 -2.65 3.68 -1.95
N ALA A 171 -2.92 4.43 -3.02
CA ALA A 171 -4.15 4.28 -3.78
C ALA A 171 -4.23 2.92 -4.49
N THR A 172 -3.13 2.47 -5.09
CA THR A 172 -3.02 1.14 -5.72
C THR A 172 -3.18 0.02 -4.71
N GLY A 173 -2.60 0.17 -3.53
CA GLY A 173 -2.80 -0.80 -2.45
C GLY A 173 -4.24 -0.87 -1.98
N ALA A 174 -4.94 0.27 -1.87
CA ALA A 174 -6.36 0.29 -1.52
C ALA A 174 -7.20 -0.45 -2.58
N PHE A 175 -6.88 -0.25 -3.86
CA PHE A 175 -7.47 -0.99 -4.97
C PHE A 175 -7.25 -2.51 -4.82
N ASN A 176 -5.99 -2.95 -4.68
CA ASN A 176 -5.63 -4.37 -4.65
C ASN A 176 -6.21 -5.10 -3.42
N VAL A 177 -6.16 -4.44 -2.26
CA VAL A 177 -6.73 -4.99 -1.02
C VAL A 177 -8.24 -5.14 -1.15
N LEU A 178 -8.92 -4.14 -1.73
CA LEU A 178 -10.35 -4.19 -1.99
C LEU A 178 -10.71 -5.29 -3.01
N GLU A 179 -9.95 -5.46 -4.08
CA GLU A 179 -10.17 -6.50 -5.08
C GLU A 179 -10.07 -7.90 -4.47
N SER A 180 -9.10 -8.11 -3.58
CA SER A 180 -8.90 -9.38 -2.84
C SER A 180 -9.87 -9.62 -1.67
N SER A 181 -10.81 -8.71 -1.43
CA SER A 181 -11.73 -8.77 -0.29
C SER A 181 -12.93 -9.71 -0.52
N THR A 182 -13.65 -10.01 0.56
CA THR A 182 -14.89 -10.81 0.54
C THR A 182 -16.14 -9.94 0.31
N LEU A 183 -15.96 -8.66 -0.02
CA LEU A 183 -17.06 -7.75 -0.35
C LEU A 183 -17.79 -8.20 -1.63
N PRO A 184 -19.07 -7.85 -1.79
CA PRO A 184 -19.82 -8.14 -3.01
C PRO A 184 -19.13 -7.58 -4.26
N ASP A 185 -19.12 -8.34 -5.36
CA ASP A 185 -18.43 -7.97 -6.60
C ASP A 185 -18.89 -6.62 -7.18
N ALA A 186 -20.19 -6.31 -7.05
CA ALA A 186 -20.72 -5.02 -7.48
C ALA A 186 -20.11 -3.84 -6.69
N VAL A 187 -19.92 -4.02 -5.38
CA VAL A 187 -19.30 -3.00 -4.50
C VAL A 187 -17.81 -2.88 -4.84
N LYS A 188 -17.10 -4.01 -4.96
CA LYS A 188 -15.68 -4.03 -5.33
C LYS A 188 -15.47 -3.25 -6.63
N ARG A 189 -16.21 -3.61 -7.70
CA ARG A 189 -16.11 -2.96 -9.02
C ARG A 189 -16.35 -1.46 -8.96
N LYS A 190 -17.45 -1.03 -8.31
CA LYS A 190 -17.82 0.39 -8.24
C LYS A 190 -16.72 1.23 -7.59
N ILE A 191 -16.11 0.73 -6.52
CA ILE A 191 -15.08 1.47 -5.78
C ILE A 191 -13.72 1.37 -6.49
N THR A 192 -13.34 0.19 -7.01
CA THR A 192 -12.08 0.04 -7.76
C THR A 192 -12.05 0.91 -9.01
N GLU A 193 -13.15 0.95 -9.77
CA GLU A 193 -13.30 1.84 -10.93
C GLU A 193 -13.19 3.33 -10.54
N HIS A 194 -13.70 3.70 -9.38
CA HIS A 194 -13.60 5.06 -8.86
C HIS A 194 -12.17 5.43 -8.49
N ILE A 195 -11.47 4.56 -7.73
CA ILE A 195 -10.06 4.76 -7.35
C ILE A 195 -9.17 4.83 -8.59
N ASP A 196 -9.34 3.91 -9.54
CA ASP A 196 -8.62 3.91 -10.81
C ASP A 196 -8.90 5.20 -11.61
N GLY A 197 -10.14 5.68 -11.64
CA GLY A 197 -10.48 6.95 -12.29
C GLY A 197 -9.91 8.20 -11.59
N VAL A 198 -9.62 8.14 -10.29
CA VAL A 198 -8.89 9.20 -9.57
C VAL A 198 -7.40 9.15 -9.92
N LEU A 199 -6.82 7.95 -10.01
CA LEU A 199 -5.43 7.76 -10.44
C LEU A 199 -5.21 8.18 -11.89
N GLU A 200 -6.11 7.82 -12.80
CA GLU A 200 -6.09 8.20 -14.20
C GLU A 200 -6.04 9.73 -14.36
N ARG A 201 -6.98 10.44 -13.69
CA ARG A 201 -7.00 11.91 -13.69
C ARG A 201 -5.72 12.50 -13.12
N TYR A 202 -5.21 11.95 -12.02
CA TYR A 202 -3.96 12.40 -11.43
C TYR A 202 -2.77 12.27 -12.39
N LEU A 203 -2.68 11.19 -13.19
CA LEU A 203 -1.62 11.04 -14.19
C LEU A 203 -1.68 12.12 -15.27
N VAL A 204 -2.89 12.53 -15.67
CA VAL A 204 -3.14 13.56 -16.68
C VAL A 204 -2.88 14.96 -16.12
N ASP A 205 -3.50 15.29 -14.97
CA ASP A 205 -3.43 16.62 -14.36
C ASP A 205 -2.01 16.99 -13.93
N GLU A 206 -1.25 16.03 -13.38
CA GLU A 206 0.15 16.23 -13.01
C GLU A 206 1.14 15.98 -14.15
N ASP A 207 0.64 15.69 -15.36
CA ASP A 207 1.45 15.46 -16.55
C ASP A 207 2.57 14.41 -16.33
N ILE A 208 2.29 13.39 -15.52
CA ILE A 208 3.30 12.44 -15.03
C ILE A 208 3.95 11.68 -16.18
N ILE A 209 3.13 11.25 -17.16
CA ILE A 209 3.60 10.48 -18.31
C ILE A 209 4.55 11.32 -19.18
N ASN A 210 4.21 12.58 -19.47
CA ASN A 210 5.08 13.42 -20.29
C ASN A 210 6.35 13.84 -19.51
N LYS A 211 6.27 14.03 -18.19
CA LYS A 211 7.45 14.25 -17.34
C LYS A 211 8.43 13.07 -17.34
N LEU A 212 7.94 11.85 -17.57
CA LEU A 212 8.75 10.63 -17.73
C LEU A 212 9.25 10.44 -19.19
N ASP A 213 8.52 10.98 -20.15
CA ASP A 213 8.76 10.87 -21.60
C ASP A 213 9.28 12.18 -22.21
N ARG A 214 10.28 12.79 -21.58
CA ARG A 214 10.85 14.08 -22.01
C ARG A 214 11.53 13.97 -23.36
N PRO A 215 11.16 14.77 -24.38
CA PRO A 215 11.74 14.68 -25.72
C PRO A 215 13.25 14.86 -25.78
N GLU A 216 13.82 15.61 -24.84
CA GLU A 216 15.23 15.99 -24.78
C GLU A 216 16.14 14.82 -24.34
N ASP A 217 15.57 13.83 -23.64
CA ASP A 217 16.31 12.68 -23.16
C ASP A 217 16.48 11.63 -24.26
N HIS A 218 17.55 10.84 -24.20
CA HIS A 218 17.78 9.75 -25.14
C HIS A 218 16.62 8.74 -25.12
N ILE A 219 16.24 8.20 -26.29
CA ILE A 219 15.09 7.29 -26.41
C ILE A 219 15.20 6.07 -25.50
N ARG A 220 16.41 5.54 -25.33
CA ARG A 220 16.72 4.46 -24.38
C ARG A 220 16.31 4.80 -22.94
N ASP A 221 16.67 5.98 -22.46
CA ASP A 221 16.44 6.37 -21.06
C ASP A 221 14.97 6.68 -20.80
N ARG A 222 14.29 7.29 -21.77
CA ARG A 222 12.83 7.48 -21.75
C ARG A 222 12.11 6.15 -21.71
N ALA A 223 12.49 5.23 -22.61
CA ALA A 223 11.86 3.92 -22.71
C ALA A 223 12.02 3.10 -21.43
N VAL A 224 13.24 3.02 -20.90
CA VAL A 224 13.52 2.32 -19.65
C VAL A 224 12.75 2.94 -18.48
N ARG A 225 12.68 4.28 -18.37
CA ARG A 225 11.90 4.95 -17.30
C ARG A 225 10.41 4.63 -17.38
N LEU A 226 9.81 4.72 -18.56
CA LEU A 226 8.38 4.43 -18.73
C LEU A 226 8.04 2.95 -18.45
N VAL A 227 8.87 2.02 -18.92
CA VAL A 227 8.66 0.59 -18.66
C VAL A 227 8.82 0.28 -17.17
N LYS A 228 9.87 0.82 -16.53
CA LYS A 228 10.04 0.69 -15.08
C LYS A 228 8.87 1.29 -14.30
N PHE A 229 8.32 2.42 -14.75
CA PHE A 229 7.14 3.02 -14.13
C PHE A 229 5.91 2.11 -14.23
N CYS A 230 5.65 1.51 -15.39
CA CYS A 230 4.56 0.54 -15.56
C CYS A 230 4.76 -0.72 -14.70
N GLY A 231 6.01 -1.20 -14.56
CA GLY A 231 6.35 -2.37 -13.75
C GLY A 231 6.57 -2.10 -12.26
N ALA A 232 6.49 -0.83 -11.79
CA ALA A 232 6.82 -0.48 -10.41
C ALA A 232 5.73 -0.83 -9.39
N GLY A 233 4.56 -1.33 -9.84
CA GLY A 233 3.42 -1.62 -8.96
C GLY A 233 2.77 -0.38 -8.35
N VAL A 234 2.98 0.80 -8.96
CA VAL A 234 2.44 2.10 -8.50
C VAL A 234 1.07 2.42 -9.10
N LEU A 235 0.59 1.60 -10.04
CA LEU A 235 -0.72 1.71 -10.67
C LEU A 235 -1.39 0.33 -10.65
N PRO A 236 -2.72 0.25 -10.39
CA PRO A 236 -3.46 -1.00 -10.49
C PRO A 236 -3.69 -1.39 -11.94
N GLU A 237 -4.02 -2.67 -12.17
CA GLU A 237 -4.51 -3.12 -13.48
C GLU A 237 -5.86 -2.46 -13.78
N GLY A 238 -5.86 -1.51 -14.70
CA GLY A 238 -7.00 -0.62 -14.95
C GLY A 238 -6.67 0.45 -15.99
N ARG A 239 -7.50 1.50 -16.04
CA ARG A 239 -7.35 2.59 -17.02
C ARG A 239 -6.06 3.38 -16.79
N ALA A 240 -5.69 3.63 -15.54
CA ALA A 240 -4.48 4.39 -15.23
C ALA A 240 -3.21 3.70 -15.74
N LEU A 241 -3.09 2.38 -15.54
CA LEU A 241 -1.97 1.59 -16.08
C LEU A 241 -2.06 1.43 -17.59
N ALA A 242 -3.26 1.24 -18.15
CA ALA A 242 -3.45 1.16 -19.59
C ALA A 242 -3.00 2.43 -20.31
N LEU A 243 -3.27 3.61 -19.73
CA LEU A 243 -2.79 4.90 -20.24
C LEU A 243 -1.25 4.96 -20.30
N ALA A 244 -0.58 4.49 -19.25
CA ALA A 244 0.89 4.43 -19.21
C ALA A 244 1.45 3.42 -20.23
N ARG A 245 0.86 2.21 -20.32
CA ARG A 245 1.25 1.18 -21.29
C ARG A 245 1.05 1.64 -22.72
N GLN A 246 -0.03 2.36 -23.02
CA GLN A 246 -0.29 2.91 -24.35
C GLN A 246 0.82 3.86 -24.81
N ARG A 247 1.40 4.64 -23.89
CA ARG A 247 2.54 5.51 -24.21
C ARG A 247 3.78 4.70 -24.60
N VAL A 248 4.08 3.64 -23.85
CA VAL A 248 5.20 2.72 -24.16
C VAL A 248 5.00 2.09 -25.53
N ILE A 249 3.81 1.55 -25.81
CA ILE A 249 3.48 0.92 -27.09
C ILE A 249 3.64 1.91 -28.25
N LYS A 250 3.17 3.16 -28.09
CA LYS A 250 3.34 4.21 -29.11
C LYS A 250 4.81 4.50 -29.41
N MET A 251 5.65 4.48 -28.39
CA MET A 251 7.10 4.69 -28.53
C MET A 251 7.80 3.48 -29.19
N LEU A 252 7.43 2.24 -28.84
CA LEU A 252 7.97 1.03 -29.48
C LEU A 252 7.60 0.92 -30.97
N ARG A 253 6.46 1.48 -31.38
CA ARG A 253 6.01 1.51 -32.78
C ARG A 253 6.72 2.57 -33.65
N GLN A 254 7.63 3.36 -33.08
CA GLN A 254 8.39 4.33 -33.88
C GLN A 254 9.30 3.59 -34.88
N GLN A 255 9.45 4.15 -36.09
CA GLN A 255 10.36 3.58 -37.09
C GLN A 255 11.78 3.54 -36.54
N HIS A 256 12.47 2.42 -36.80
CA HIS A 256 13.85 2.17 -36.37
C HIS A 256 14.07 2.31 -34.85
N PHE A 257 13.06 1.98 -34.03
CA PHE A 257 13.18 2.04 -32.57
C PHE A 257 14.42 1.31 -32.06
N ASP A 258 14.61 0.04 -32.44
CA ASP A 258 15.73 -0.77 -31.94
C ASP A 258 17.10 -0.16 -32.28
N VAL A 259 17.24 0.37 -33.50
CA VAL A 259 18.47 1.04 -33.97
C VAL A 259 18.75 2.29 -33.15
N ARG A 260 17.71 3.11 -32.91
CA ARG A 260 17.82 4.33 -32.09
C ARG A 260 18.01 4.01 -30.60
N PHE A 261 17.52 2.88 -30.13
CA PHE A 261 17.62 2.46 -28.74
C PHE A 261 19.08 2.09 -28.38
N ILE A 262 19.80 1.47 -29.30
CA ILE A 262 21.21 1.09 -29.13
C ILE A 262 22.20 2.16 -29.60
N GLU A 263 21.72 3.30 -30.07
CA GLU A 263 22.56 4.42 -30.50
C GLU A 263 23.56 4.83 -29.39
N GLY A 264 24.81 5.05 -29.79
CA GLY A 264 25.92 5.34 -28.87
C GLY A 264 26.50 4.12 -28.13
N ILE A 265 26.19 2.88 -28.55
CA ILE A 265 26.86 1.66 -28.08
C ILE A 265 27.68 1.07 -29.24
N ASP A 266 29.00 1.24 -29.19
CA ASP A 266 29.90 0.81 -30.27
C ASP A 266 30.15 -0.71 -30.29
N GLU A 267 29.96 -1.37 -29.15
CA GLU A 267 30.16 -2.81 -29.00
C GLU A 267 28.87 -3.61 -29.35
N PRO A 268 28.89 -4.47 -30.38
CA PRO A 268 27.69 -5.18 -30.83
C PRO A 268 27.13 -6.15 -29.78
N GLU A 269 27.99 -6.86 -29.05
CA GLU A 269 27.58 -7.77 -27.97
C GLU A 269 26.86 -7.02 -26.83
N ARG A 270 27.34 -5.82 -26.52
CA ARG A 270 26.76 -4.95 -25.49
C ARG A 270 25.41 -4.39 -25.95
N ALA A 271 25.29 -3.98 -27.21
CA ALA A 271 24.04 -3.51 -27.79
C ALA A 271 22.95 -4.61 -27.74
N GLU A 272 23.31 -5.83 -28.12
CA GLU A 272 22.40 -6.98 -28.06
C GLU A 272 21.98 -7.31 -26.62
N LYS A 273 22.92 -7.27 -25.67
CA LYS A 273 22.62 -7.45 -24.24
C LYS A 273 21.64 -6.40 -23.72
N VAL A 274 21.84 -5.13 -24.06
CA VAL A 274 20.97 -4.02 -23.65
C VAL A 274 19.56 -4.17 -24.22
N LEU A 275 19.41 -4.59 -25.47
CA LEU A 275 18.10 -4.92 -26.04
C LEU A 275 17.44 -6.09 -25.33
N ARG A 276 18.17 -7.20 -25.09
CA ARG A 276 17.63 -8.36 -24.37
C ARG A 276 17.15 -7.99 -22.97
N ASP A 277 17.92 -7.20 -22.23
CA ASP A 277 17.54 -6.76 -20.88
C ASP A 277 16.34 -5.81 -20.92
N PHE A 278 16.21 -4.97 -21.96
CA PHE A 278 15.02 -4.16 -22.18
C PHE A 278 13.77 -5.02 -22.51
N HIS A 279 13.88 -6.05 -23.34
CA HIS A 279 12.78 -6.98 -23.61
C HIS A 279 12.35 -7.73 -22.34
N LYS A 280 13.29 -8.13 -21.47
CA LYS A 280 12.95 -8.70 -20.16
C LYS A 280 12.15 -7.72 -19.30
N LEU A 281 12.52 -6.44 -19.30
CA LEU A 281 11.76 -5.41 -18.58
C LEU A 281 10.34 -5.24 -19.15
N LEU A 282 10.16 -5.31 -20.47
CA LEU A 282 8.84 -5.26 -21.11
C LEU A 282 7.94 -6.41 -20.65
N VAL A 283 8.48 -7.64 -20.65
CA VAL A 283 7.75 -8.82 -20.17
C VAL A 283 7.40 -8.69 -18.68
N GLN A 284 8.35 -8.26 -17.84
CA GLN A 284 8.12 -8.03 -16.42
C GLN A 284 7.05 -6.95 -16.14
N ALA A 285 6.93 -5.95 -17.00
CA ALA A 285 5.91 -4.90 -16.90
C ALA A 285 4.55 -5.28 -17.53
N GLY A 286 4.43 -6.48 -18.13
CA GLY A 286 3.23 -6.95 -18.81
C GLY A 286 2.95 -6.22 -20.14
N ILE A 287 4.01 -5.82 -20.86
CA ILE A 287 3.94 -5.10 -22.15
C ILE A 287 4.47 -5.94 -23.32
N GLY A 288 5.00 -7.14 -23.05
CA GLY A 288 5.59 -8.06 -24.03
C GLY A 288 4.66 -9.19 -24.47
#